data_AF-A0A932E5T0-F1
#
_entry.id   AF-A0A932E5T0-F1
#
_cell.length_a   1.000
_cell.length_b   1.000
_cell.length_c   1.000
_cell.angle_alpha   90.00
_cell.angle_beta   90.00
_cell.angle_gamma   90.00
#
_symmetry.space_group_name_H-M   'P 1'
#
loop_
_entity.id
_entity.type
_entity.pdbx_description
1 polymer ?
#
loop_
_entity_poly.entity_id
_entity_poly.type
_entity_poly.pdbx_seq_one_letter_code
_entity_poly.pdbx_strand_id
1 'polypeptide(L)'
;MPGENPILNNPYEEPLLHYATNLAGELDYSVVREGRRVFTPEVQSIPVRSGSQKDLLEVNDYGAAYGEELVNLLRREVKVWRGAAYPNTTRVTRELLTWWFLDPTRENRLFYAQREAIETAIWLNEVAERSNPGQHILSRLSQAQAMADDPGASLPRIAFKMATGAGKTVVMAALIAYHFCNRQEYRNDVRFADNFLAIAPGITIRDRLKVLCVSAESGIEGVSDYYSERRLVPPSLQKNFASLNAHIVITNFQAFQPRALQGNKRSPFDGKIGADGRKTEAIEDYAQVFRRILPGFKSGSRLLIL
;
A
#
# COMPACT_ATOMS: atom_id res chain seq x y z
N MET A 1 4.70 2.33 39.56
CA MET A 1 3.33 2.62 39.12
C MET A 1 3.12 2.02 37.73
N PRO A 2 2.38 0.91 37.57
CA PRO A 2 2.00 0.44 36.24
C PRO A 2 0.88 1.36 35.72
N GLY A 3 1.19 2.22 34.75
CA GLY A 3 0.21 3.14 34.15
C GLY A 3 0.74 4.49 33.63
N GLU A 4 2.02 4.82 33.79
CA GLU A 4 2.52 6.16 33.42
C GLU A 4 2.89 6.33 31.94
N ASN A 5 3.25 5.26 31.22
CA ASN A 5 3.63 5.35 29.80
C ASN A 5 2.82 4.38 28.93
N PRO A 6 1.91 4.86 28.06
CA PRO A 6 1.12 4.01 27.17
C PRO A 6 1.95 3.38 26.03
N ILE A 7 3.21 3.79 25.86
CA ILE A 7 4.10 3.33 24.78
C ILE A 7 5.10 2.33 25.35
N LEU A 8 4.96 1.06 24.96
CA LEU A 8 5.82 -0.04 25.41
C LEU A 8 6.99 -0.36 24.48
N ASN A 9 6.94 0.05 23.21
CA ASN A 9 7.88 -0.41 22.18
C ASN A 9 8.56 0.74 21.45
N ASN A 10 9.78 0.48 20.96
CA ASN A 10 10.48 1.36 20.03
C ASN A 10 9.76 1.37 18.67
N PRO A 11 9.54 2.53 18.03
CA PRO A 11 8.83 2.61 16.75
C PRO A 11 9.59 2.03 15.54
N TYR A 12 10.89 1.78 15.66
CA TYR A 12 11.77 1.27 14.59
C TYR A 12 12.04 -0.24 14.69
N GLU A 13 11.65 -0.88 15.79
CA GLU A 13 11.91 -2.29 16.06
C GLU A 13 10.62 -3.10 16.07
N GLU A 14 10.74 -4.42 15.94
CA GLU A 14 9.59 -5.31 16.03
C GLU A 14 8.98 -5.22 17.45
N PRO A 15 7.65 -5.09 17.58
CA PRO A 15 7.01 -5.03 18.90
C PRO A 15 7.31 -6.28 19.73
N LEU A 16 7.90 -6.08 20.91
CA LEU A 16 8.26 -7.13 21.86
C LEU A 16 7.28 -7.22 23.03
N LEU A 17 6.49 -6.18 23.26
CA LEU A 17 5.56 -6.10 24.37
C LEU A 17 4.20 -5.57 23.91
N HIS A 18 3.14 -5.96 24.59
CA HIS A 18 1.83 -5.33 24.44
C HIS A 18 1.03 -5.41 25.73
N TYR A 19 0.06 -4.52 25.91
CA TYR A 19 -0.91 -4.64 26.99
C TYR A 19 -1.90 -5.76 26.72
N ALA A 20 -2.27 -6.49 27.77
CA ALA A 20 -3.27 -7.56 27.70
C ALA A 20 -4.60 -7.02 27.12
N THR A 21 -5.32 -7.88 26.40
CA THR A 21 -6.57 -7.49 25.75
C THR A 21 -7.66 -8.53 25.98
N ASN A 22 -8.75 -8.11 26.61
CA ASN A 22 -9.88 -9.01 26.84
C ASN A 22 -10.57 -9.39 25.52
N LEU A 23 -11.50 -10.34 25.58
CA LEU A 23 -12.21 -10.85 24.41
C LEU A 23 -13.07 -9.79 23.70
N ALA A 24 -13.42 -8.70 24.38
CA ALA A 24 -14.12 -7.56 23.80
C ALA A 24 -13.19 -6.56 23.07
N GLY A 25 -11.87 -6.74 23.17
CA GLY A 25 -10.87 -5.86 22.56
C GLY A 25 -10.39 -4.71 23.43
N GLU A 26 -10.78 -4.68 24.69
CA GLU A 26 -10.42 -3.65 25.65
C GLU A 26 -9.02 -3.89 26.22
N LEU A 27 -8.27 -2.81 26.38
CA LEU A 27 -6.89 -2.86 26.89
C LEU A 27 -6.87 -2.85 28.42
N ASP A 28 -6.17 -3.81 29.00
CA ASP A 28 -5.76 -3.76 30.40
C ASP A 28 -4.33 -3.21 30.50
N TYR A 29 -4.22 -1.91 30.81
CA TYR A 29 -2.93 -1.22 30.99
C TYR A 29 -2.13 -1.67 32.22
N SER A 30 -2.73 -2.46 33.11
CA SER A 30 -2.03 -2.99 34.29
C SER A 30 -1.23 -4.26 34.00
N VAL A 31 -1.52 -4.94 32.89
CA VAL A 31 -0.90 -6.22 32.52
C VAL A 31 -0.13 -6.07 31.21
N VAL A 32 1.19 -6.21 31.27
CA VAL A 32 2.08 -6.26 30.10
C VAL A 32 2.37 -7.71 29.75
N ARG A 33 2.26 -8.03 28.45
CA ARG A 33 2.54 -9.35 27.86
C ARG A 33 3.72 -9.26 26.91
N GLU A 34 4.46 -10.36 26.82
CA GLU A 34 5.56 -10.51 25.86
C GLU A 34 5.04 -10.86 24.45
N GLY A 35 5.84 -10.48 23.46
CA GLY A 35 5.54 -10.65 22.04
C GLY A 35 4.62 -9.58 21.47
N ARG A 36 4.30 -9.77 20.19
CA ARG A 36 3.33 -8.96 19.46
C ARG A 36 1.93 -9.56 19.61
N ARG A 37 0.94 -8.70 19.84
CA ARG A 37 -0.48 -9.10 19.85
C ARG A 37 -0.88 -9.84 18.58
N VAL A 38 -1.48 -11.01 18.77
CA VAL A 38 -2.07 -11.83 17.72
C VAL A 38 -3.20 -11.06 17.03
N PHE A 39 -3.25 -11.10 15.70
CA PHE A 39 -4.39 -10.55 14.97
C PHE A 39 -5.59 -11.49 15.10
N THR A 40 -6.76 -10.95 15.43
CA THR A 40 -8.04 -11.67 15.38
C THR A 40 -9.06 -10.88 14.55
N PRO A 41 -9.88 -11.56 13.73
CA PRO A 41 -10.85 -10.89 12.85
C PRO A 41 -12.06 -10.30 13.61
N GLU A 42 -12.41 -10.91 14.76
CA GLU A 42 -13.61 -10.61 15.55
C GLU A 42 -13.45 -9.37 16.44
N VAL A 43 -12.22 -9.04 16.84
CA VAL A 43 -11.93 -7.94 17.76
C VAL A 43 -11.55 -6.68 16.98
N GLN A 44 -12.56 -5.92 16.57
CA GLN A 44 -12.39 -4.67 15.79
C GLN A 44 -12.75 -3.39 16.55
N SER A 45 -12.97 -3.47 17.86
CA SER A 45 -13.29 -2.28 18.66
C SER A 45 -12.06 -1.41 18.90
N ILE A 46 -12.29 -0.09 18.91
CA ILE A 46 -11.35 0.88 19.48
C ILE A 46 -11.30 0.55 20.97
N PRO A 47 -10.12 0.28 21.55
CA PRO A 47 -10.05 -0.17 22.92
C PRO A 47 -10.58 0.89 23.88
N VAL A 48 -11.71 0.59 24.51
CA VAL A 48 -12.22 1.32 25.66
C VAL A 48 -11.43 0.83 26.88
N ARG A 49 -11.22 1.69 27.90
CA ARG A 49 -10.60 1.23 29.16
C ARG A 49 -11.55 0.22 29.80
N SER A 50 -11.07 -1.01 30.02
CA SER A 50 -11.81 -2.03 30.78
C SER A 50 -12.19 -1.49 32.15
N GLY A 51 -13.42 -1.77 32.57
CA GLY A 51 -13.86 -1.61 33.96
C GLY A 51 -13.07 -2.52 34.91
N SER A 52 -13.31 -2.35 36.21
CA SER A 52 -12.58 -2.99 37.33
C SER A 52 -12.66 -4.53 37.39
N GLN A 53 -13.35 -5.19 36.46
CA GLN A 53 -13.52 -6.64 36.43
C GLN A 53 -12.52 -7.26 35.45
N LYS A 54 -11.60 -8.07 35.98
CA LYS A 54 -10.61 -8.80 35.19
C LYS A 54 -11.28 -10.01 34.53
N ASP A 55 -11.34 -10.03 33.21
CA ASP A 55 -11.68 -11.26 32.48
C ASP A 55 -10.59 -12.31 32.68
N LEU A 56 -11.00 -13.57 32.89
CA LEU A 56 -10.09 -14.70 33.10
C LEU A 56 -9.41 -15.20 31.81
N LEU A 57 -9.88 -14.78 30.64
CA LEU A 57 -9.45 -15.25 29.32
C LEU A 57 -9.07 -14.08 28.40
N GLU A 58 -7.94 -14.18 27.73
CA GLU A 58 -7.37 -13.16 26.84
C GLU A 58 -7.38 -13.63 25.38
N VAL A 59 -7.40 -12.68 24.43
CA VAL A 59 -7.30 -12.98 22.98
C VAL A 59 -6.08 -13.85 22.63
N ASN A 60 -4.94 -13.61 23.29
CA ASN A 60 -3.72 -14.37 23.02
C ASN A 60 -3.74 -15.80 23.58
N ASP A 61 -4.61 -16.11 24.54
CA ASP A 61 -4.79 -17.49 25.05
C ASP A 61 -5.34 -18.43 23.95
N TYR A 62 -5.92 -17.84 22.90
CA TYR A 62 -6.36 -18.53 21.68
C TYR A 62 -5.36 -18.42 20.52
N GLY A 63 -4.11 -18.00 20.78
CA GLY A 63 -3.10 -17.80 19.74
C GLY A 63 -2.84 -19.03 18.84
N ALA A 64 -3.03 -20.24 19.36
CA ALA A 64 -2.96 -21.47 18.58
C ALA A 64 -4.10 -21.61 17.55
N ALA A 65 -5.31 -21.15 17.89
CA ALA A 65 -6.46 -21.16 16.98
C ALA A 65 -6.35 -20.09 15.87
N TYR A 66 -5.71 -18.96 16.17
CA TYR A 66 -5.54 -17.85 15.23
C TYR A 66 -4.19 -17.86 14.48
N GLY A 67 -3.34 -18.85 14.72
CA GLY A 67 -2.02 -18.95 14.08
C GLY A 67 -2.09 -19.17 12.56
N GLU A 68 -3.18 -19.75 12.08
CA GLU A 68 -3.47 -19.96 10.65
C GLU A 68 -4.26 -18.79 10.04
N GLU A 69 -4.59 -17.76 10.82
CA GLU A 69 -5.16 -16.54 10.26
C GLU A 69 -4.17 -15.88 9.29
N LEU A 70 -4.71 -15.40 8.16
CA LEU A 70 -3.93 -14.90 7.03
C LEU A 70 -2.86 -13.88 7.46
N VAL A 71 -3.23 -12.97 8.35
CA VAL A 71 -2.33 -11.92 8.85
C VAL A 71 -1.21 -12.48 9.74
N ASN A 72 -1.52 -13.44 10.61
CA ASN A 72 -0.51 -14.02 11.51
C ASN A 72 0.45 -14.93 10.75
N LEU A 73 -0.07 -15.69 9.78
CA LEU A 73 0.72 -16.47 8.83
C LEU A 73 1.67 -15.57 8.04
N LEU A 74 1.17 -14.49 7.44
CA LEU A 74 2.00 -13.50 6.72
C LEU A 74 3.12 -12.93 7.59
N ARG A 75 2.81 -12.51 8.82
CA ARG A 75 3.81 -11.96 9.76
C ARG A 75 4.92 -12.97 10.04
N ARG A 76 4.58 -14.25 10.23
CA ARG A 76 5.55 -15.32 10.48
C ARG A 76 6.45 -15.54 9.26
N GLU A 77 5.88 -15.72 8.07
CA GLU A 77 6.64 -15.98 6.85
C GLU A 77 7.56 -14.80 6.49
N VAL A 78 7.06 -13.56 6.61
CA VAL A 78 7.86 -12.35 6.38
C VAL A 78 8.98 -12.23 7.41
N LYS A 79 8.73 -12.58 8.69
CA LYS A 79 9.77 -12.57 9.73
C LYS A 79 10.89 -13.57 9.43
N VAL A 80 10.56 -14.79 9.01
CA VAL A 80 11.55 -15.81 8.62
C VAL A 80 12.36 -15.31 7.42
N TRP A 81 11.69 -14.80 6.39
CA TRP A 81 12.33 -14.28 5.18
C TRP A 81 13.25 -13.08 5.47
N ARG A 82 12.82 -12.16 6.34
CA ARG A 82 13.61 -11.03 6.83
C ARG A 82 14.85 -11.50 7.59
N GLY A 83 14.69 -12.47 8.49
CA GLY A 83 15.80 -13.04 9.27
C GLY A 83 16.87 -13.72 8.41
N ALA A 84 16.48 -14.24 7.25
CA ALA A 84 17.39 -14.80 6.24
C ALA A 84 18.03 -13.74 5.31
N ALA A 85 17.90 -12.44 5.63
CA ALA A 85 18.43 -11.32 4.83
C ALA A 85 17.89 -11.29 3.38
N TYR A 86 16.59 -11.51 3.22
CA TYR A 86 15.86 -11.35 1.95
C TYR A 86 16.38 -12.26 0.82
N PRO A 87 16.29 -13.60 0.95
CA PRO A 87 16.56 -14.53 -0.14
C PRO A 87 15.50 -14.45 -1.24
N ASN A 88 15.85 -14.95 -2.44
CA ASN A 88 14.93 -15.16 -3.57
C ASN A 88 14.24 -13.89 -4.13
N THR A 89 14.86 -12.72 -3.94
CA THR A 89 14.46 -11.45 -4.55
C THR A 89 15.30 -11.14 -5.79
N THR A 90 14.85 -10.22 -6.64
CA THR A 90 15.74 -9.65 -7.66
C THR A 90 16.93 -8.92 -7.02
N ARG A 91 17.98 -8.69 -7.83
CA ARG A 91 19.15 -7.90 -7.42
C ARG A 91 18.74 -6.50 -6.94
N VAL A 92 17.85 -5.85 -7.70
CA VAL A 92 17.36 -4.49 -7.39
C VAL A 92 16.56 -4.47 -6.10
N THR A 93 15.66 -5.43 -5.89
CA THR A 93 14.88 -5.53 -4.65
C THR A 93 15.78 -5.77 -3.44
N ARG A 94 16.77 -6.66 -3.55
CA ARG A 94 17.73 -6.91 -2.47
C ARG A 94 18.53 -5.64 -2.13
N GLU A 95 18.97 -4.90 -3.14
CA GLU A 95 19.69 -3.65 -2.97
C GLU A 95 18.83 -2.60 -2.24
N LEU A 96 17.56 -2.43 -2.64
CA LEU A 96 16.60 -1.54 -1.97
C LEU A 96 16.34 -1.94 -0.51
N LEU A 97 16.07 -3.22 -0.24
CA LEU A 97 15.81 -3.71 1.11
C LEU A 97 17.04 -3.57 2.02
N THR A 98 18.24 -3.81 1.48
CA THR A 98 19.50 -3.61 2.20
C THR A 98 19.69 -2.14 2.54
N TRP A 99 19.49 -1.26 1.55
CA TRP A 99 19.57 0.20 1.71
C TRP A 99 18.55 0.76 2.71
N TRP A 100 17.36 0.20 2.78
CA TRP A 100 16.30 0.66 3.68
C TRP A 100 16.44 0.15 5.12
N PHE A 101 16.84 -1.12 5.30
CA PHE A 101 16.65 -1.82 6.58
C PHE A 101 17.89 -2.46 7.17
N LEU A 102 18.95 -2.71 6.38
CA LEU A 102 20.16 -3.38 6.86
C LEU A 102 21.36 -2.43 6.98
N ASP A 103 21.34 -1.27 6.31
CA ASP A 103 22.39 -0.27 6.42
C ASP A 103 22.32 0.44 7.79
N PRO A 104 23.31 0.23 8.69
CA PRO A 104 23.34 0.86 10.00
C PRO A 104 23.68 2.35 9.94
N THR A 105 24.24 2.84 8.82
CA THR A 105 24.65 4.24 8.66
C THR A 105 23.49 5.17 8.28
N ARG A 106 22.31 4.59 8.06
CA ARG A 106 21.12 5.33 7.66
C ARG A 106 20.51 6.10 8.83
N GLU A 107 20.60 7.43 8.77
CA GLU A 107 20.00 8.34 9.76
C GLU A 107 18.46 8.37 9.67
N ASN A 108 17.90 8.35 8.45
CA ASN A 108 16.45 8.40 8.20
C ASN A 108 15.82 6.99 8.19
N ARG A 109 15.81 6.33 9.35
CA ARG A 109 15.22 5.00 9.53
C ARG A 109 13.70 5.05 9.31
N LEU A 110 13.18 4.05 8.61
CA LEU A 110 11.74 3.85 8.44
C LEU A 110 11.18 3.16 9.70
N PHE A 111 9.96 3.52 10.09
CA PHE A 111 9.28 2.86 11.21
C PHE A 111 9.07 1.39 10.93
N TYR A 112 9.01 0.55 11.97
CA TYR A 112 8.76 -0.88 11.82
C TYR A 112 7.45 -1.15 11.08
N ALA A 113 6.39 -0.37 11.34
CA ALA A 113 5.13 -0.49 10.62
C ALA A 113 5.26 -0.21 9.12
N GLN A 114 6.15 0.71 8.72
CA GLN A 114 6.44 0.98 7.31
C GLN A 114 7.26 -0.16 6.71
N ARG A 115 8.31 -0.61 7.43
CA ARG A 115 9.13 -1.76 7.05
C ARG A 115 8.28 -2.99 6.78
N GLU A 116 7.43 -3.36 7.72
CA GLU A 116 6.57 -4.52 7.60
C GLU A 116 5.59 -4.41 6.43
N ALA A 117 5.00 -3.24 6.20
CA ALA A 117 4.11 -3.04 5.06
C ALA A 117 4.86 -3.21 3.72
N ILE A 118 6.04 -2.59 3.60
CA ILE A 118 6.90 -2.68 2.41
C ILE A 118 7.36 -4.12 2.17
N GLU A 119 7.92 -4.77 3.20
CA GLU A 119 8.38 -6.15 3.13
C GLU A 119 7.25 -7.13 2.79
N THR A 120 6.06 -6.95 3.38
CA THR A 120 4.90 -7.80 3.10
C THR A 120 4.46 -7.67 1.64
N ALA A 121 4.39 -6.44 1.11
CA ALA A 121 4.05 -6.21 -0.30
C ALA A 121 5.07 -6.86 -1.24
N ILE A 122 6.37 -6.70 -0.96
CA ILE A 122 7.45 -7.28 -1.76
C ILE A 122 7.42 -8.81 -1.67
N TRP A 123 7.26 -9.36 -0.47
CA TRP A 123 7.20 -10.80 -0.26
C TRP A 123 6.04 -11.44 -1.01
N LEU A 124 4.85 -10.83 -0.95
CA LEU A 124 3.68 -11.27 -1.73
C LEU A 124 3.94 -11.24 -3.23
N ASN A 125 4.63 -10.21 -3.73
CA ASN A 125 4.86 -10.02 -5.16
C ASN A 125 5.98 -10.90 -5.74
N GLU A 126 7.01 -11.23 -4.96
CA GLU A 126 8.21 -11.91 -5.48
C GLU A 126 8.49 -13.30 -4.92
N VAL A 127 8.09 -13.55 -3.68
CA VAL A 127 8.61 -14.66 -2.88
C VAL A 127 7.52 -15.68 -2.57
N ALA A 128 6.29 -15.23 -2.31
CA ALA A 128 5.20 -16.06 -1.84
C ALA A 128 4.96 -17.31 -2.71
N GLU A 129 4.97 -17.17 -4.04
CA GLU A 129 4.75 -18.28 -4.99
C GLU A 129 5.79 -19.41 -4.87
N ARG A 130 6.95 -19.16 -4.28
CA ARG A 130 8.07 -20.11 -4.19
C ARG A 130 8.00 -21.04 -2.97
N SER A 131 6.95 -20.92 -2.16
CA SER A 131 6.81 -21.68 -0.92
C SER A 131 5.38 -22.19 -0.74
N ASN A 132 5.22 -23.36 -0.11
CA ASN A 132 3.88 -23.90 0.16
C ASN A 132 3.02 -22.96 1.03
N PRO A 133 3.55 -22.35 2.13
CA PRO A 133 2.78 -21.38 2.91
C PRO A 133 2.40 -20.14 2.09
N GLY A 134 3.28 -19.65 1.22
CA GLY A 134 2.99 -18.50 0.38
C GLY A 134 1.98 -18.78 -0.73
N GLN A 135 2.04 -19.95 -1.38
CA GLN A 135 0.99 -20.37 -2.33
C GLN A 135 -0.37 -20.51 -1.63
N HIS A 136 -0.40 -21.04 -0.40
CA HIS A 136 -1.62 -21.09 0.41
C HIS A 136 -2.18 -19.69 0.71
N ILE A 137 -1.32 -18.74 1.11
CA ILE A 137 -1.69 -17.32 1.32
C ILE A 137 -2.27 -16.72 0.04
N LEU A 138 -1.59 -16.88 -1.10
CA LEU A 138 -2.03 -16.32 -2.38
C LEU A 138 -3.36 -16.91 -2.83
N SER A 139 -3.56 -18.22 -2.64
CA SER A 139 -4.84 -18.88 -2.91
C SER A 139 -5.96 -18.30 -2.07
N ARG A 140 -5.74 -18.07 -0.76
CA ARG A 140 -6.75 -17.44 0.11
C ARG A 140 -7.07 -16.01 -0.32
N LEU A 141 -6.06 -15.23 -0.70
CA LEU A 141 -6.27 -13.87 -1.23
C LEU A 141 -7.08 -13.89 -2.52
N SER A 142 -6.76 -14.79 -3.45
CA SER A 142 -7.49 -14.95 -4.71
C SER A 142 -8.94 -15.39 -4.49
N GLN A 143 -9.19 -16.34 -3.59
CA GLN A 143 -10.53 -16.77 -3.21
C GLN A 143 -11.34 -15.62 -2.61
N ALA A 144 -10.75 -14.82 -1.71
CA ALA A 144 -11.41 -13.66 -1.13
C ALA A 144 -11.76 -12.58 -2.17
N GLN A 145 -10.98 -12.47 -3.25
CA GLN A 145 -11.21 -11.53 -4.35
C GLN A 145 -12.29 -12.03 -5.33
N ALA A 146 -12.39 -13.35 -5.53
CA ALA A 146 -13.32 -13.98 -6.47
C ALA A 146 -14.79 -13.95 -6.01
N MET A 147 -15.06 -13.70 -4.73
CA MET A 147 -16.41 -13.63 -4.14
C MET A 147 -17.24 -12.41 -4.57
N ALA A 148 -16.83 -11.70 -5.62
CA ALA A 148 -17.56 -10.57 -6.17
C ALA A 148 -18.08 -10.96 -7.57
N ASP A 149 -19.40 -11.07 -7.71
CA ASP A 149 -20.15 -11.51 -8.91
C ASP A 149 -20.01 -10.58 -10.15
N ASP A 150 -18.97 -9.74 -10.20
CA ASP A 150 -18.72 -8.77 -11.26
C ASP A 150 -17.48 -9.21 -12.07
N PRO A 151 -17.55 -9.33 -13.41
CA PRO A 151 -16.40 -9.56 -14.28
C PRO A 151 -15.22 -8.57 -14.08
N GLY A 152 -15.49 -7.35 -13.58
CA GLY A 152 -14.47 -6.38 -13.16
C GLY A 152 -13.80 -6.68 -11.80
N ALA A 153 -14.32 -7.65 -11.04
CA ALA A 153 -13.87 -7.96 -9.69
C ALA A 153 -12.64 -8.86 -9.59
N SER A 154 -12.12 -9.36 -10.73
CA SER A 154 -10.88 -10.14 -10.78
C SER A 154 -9.60 -9.29 -10.61
N LEU A 155 -9.72 -8.01 -10.26
CA LEU A 155 -8.57 -7.16 -9.97
C LEU A 155 -7.92 -7.60 -8.64
N PRO A 156 -6.59 -7.87 -8.63
CA PRO A 156 -5.86 -8.11 -7.40
C PRO A 156 -5.95 -6.89 -6.48
N ARG A 157 -6.51 -7.08 -5.30
CA ARG A 157 -6.73 -6.04 -4.29
C ARG A 157 -6.08 -6.46 -2.98
N ILE A 158 -5.18 -5.63 -2.48
CA ILE A 158 -4.50 -5.82 -1.20
C ILE A 158 -4.64 -4.52 -0.41
N ALA A 159 -5.10 -4.62 0.83
CA ALA A 159 -5.29 -3.48 1.71
C ALA A 159 -4.34 -3.57 2.91
N PHE A 160 -3.64 -2.47 3.19
CA PHE A 160 -2.77 -2.35 4.37
C PHE A 160 -3.47 -1.50 5.43
N LYS A 161 -3.88 -2.12 6.55
CA LYS A 161 -4.46 -1.39 7.69
C LYS A 161 -3.32 -0.74 8.49
N MET A 162 -3.17 0.57 8.36
CA MET A 162 -2.11 1.35 9.01
C MET A 162 -2.68 2.55 9.78
N ALA A 163 -2.18 2.77 10.99
CA ALA A 163 -2.57 3.89 11.85
C ALA A 163 -2.33 5.25 11.17
N THR A 164 -3.10 6.26 11.59
CA THR A 164 -2.83 7.66 11.21
C THR A 164 -1.48 8.09 11.77
N GLY A 165 -0.70 8.83 10.99
CA GLY A 165 0.67 9.21 11.38
C GLY A 165 1.75 8.14 11.18
N ALA A 166 1.40 6.89 10.84
CA ALA A 166 2.36 5.81 10.59
C ALA A 166 3.20 5.99 9.30
N GLY A 167 2.94 7.04 8.51
CA GLY A 167 3.65 7.31 7.25
C GLY A 167 3.22 6.45 6.06
N LYS A 168 1.90 6.27 5.88
CA LYS A 168 1.30 5.55 4.74
C LYS A 168 1.86 6.01 3.38
N THR A 169 2.01 7.33 3.19
CA THR A 169 2.53 7.90 1.95
C THR A 169 4.02 7.60 1.73
N VAL A 170 4.81 7.38 2.79
CA VAL A 170 6.20 6.91 2.67
C VAL A 170 6.24 5.47 2.17
N VAL A 171 5.31 4.63 2.63
CA VAL A 171 5.14 3.26 2.10
C VAL A 171 4.77 3.31 0.61
N MET A 172 3.82 4.16 0.22
CA MET A 172 3.49 4.35 -1.20
C MET A 172 4.72 4.73 -2.03
N ALA A 173 5.51 5.70 -1.58
CA ALA A 173 6.75 6.11 -2.25
C ALA A 173 7.76 4.96 -2.37
N ALA A 174 7.96 4.18 -1.30
CA ALA A 174 8.86 3.03 -1.32
C ALA A 174 8.40 1.94 -2.29
N LEU A 175 7.09 1.67 -2.36
CA LEU A 175 6.52 0.70 -3.32
C LEU A 175 6.62 1.18 -4.77
N ILE A 176 6.38 2.48 -5.02
CA ILE A 176 6.60 3.08 -6.35
C ILE A 176 8.06 2.92 -6.75
N ALA A 177 9.01 3.28 -5.87
CA ALA A 177 10.43 3.13 -6.13
C ALA A 177 10.82 1.68 -6.41
N TYR A 178 10.29 0.74 -5.61
CA TYR A 178 10.50 -0.69 -5.80
C TYR A 178 10.03 -1.18 -7.17
N HIS A 179 8.79 -0.88 -7.57
CA HIS A 179 8.27 -1.30 -8.87
C HIS A 179 9.01 -0.60 -10.01
N PHE A 180 9.24 0.70 -9.92
CA PHE A 180 9.87 1.49 -10.97
C PHE A 180 11.32 1.03 -11.22
N CYS A 181 12.15 0.95 -10.18
CA CYS A 181 13.53 0.51 -10.33
C CYS A 181 13.63 -0.91 -10.86
N ASN A 182 12.79 -1.83 -10.37
CA ASN A 182 12.77 -3.20 -10.90
C ASN A 182 12.30 -3.26 -12.35
N ARG A 183 11.31 -2.45 -12.74
CA ARG A 183 10.81 -2.41 -14.12
C ARG A 183 11.86 -1.89 -15.10
N GLN A 184 12.70 -0.95 -14.68
CA GLN A 184 13.79 -0.44 -15.52
C GLN A 184 14.85 -1.50 -15.82
N GLU A 185 15.18 -2.33 -14.83
CA GLU A 185 16.15 -3.43 -14.97
C GLU A 185 15.52 -4.66 -15.66
N TYR A 186 14.31 -5.06 -15.25
CA TYR A 186 13.62 -6.27 -15.66
C TYR A 186 12.36 -5.95 -16.48
N ARG A 187 12.55 -5.40 -17.68
CA ARG A 187 11.47 -4.91 -18.58
C ARG A 187 10.45 -5.97 -19.04
N ASN A 188 10.76 -7.25 -18.92
CA ASN A 188 9.84 -8.33 -19.29
C ASN A 188 9.19 -8.99 -18.08
N ASP A 189 9.62 -8.64 -16.86
CA ASP A 189 9.07 -9.21 -15.66
C ASP A 189 7.69 -8.61 -15.38
N VAL A 190 6.72 -9.52 -15.29
CA VAL A 190 5.30 -9.25 -15.15
C VAL A 190 4.90 -8.86 -13.73
N ARG A 191 5.81 -9.00 -12.76
CA ARG A 191 5.58 -8.67 -11.35
C ARG A 191 5.70 -7.16 -11.09
N PHE A 192 6.29 -6.40 -12.00
CA PHE A 192 6.55 -4.97 -11.79
C PHE A 192 5.68 -4.07 -12.68
N ALA A 193 5.13 -3.01 -12.09
CA ALA A 193 4.29 -2.06 -12.80
C ALA A 193 5.11 -1.12 -13.70
N ASP A 194 4.53 -0.75 -14.85
CA ASP A 194 5.06 0.29 -15.74
C ASP A 194 4.67 1.69 -15.26
N ASN A 195 3.46 1.81 -14.74
CA ASN A 195 2.81 3.08 -14.45
C ASN A 195 2.09 3.03 -13.10
N PHE A 196 1.92 4.21 -12.50
CA PHE A 196 1.39 4.40 -11.16
C PHE A 196 0.23 5.39 -11.19
N LEU A 197 -0.88 5.04 -10.57
CA LEU A 197 -2.06 5.89 -10.44
C LEU A 197 -2.40 6.02 -8.95
N ALA A 198 -2.17 7.20 -8.38
CA ALA A 198 -2.58 7.51 -7.01
C ALA A 198 -3.94 8.23 -7.04
N ILE A 199 -4.94 7.65 -6.36
CA ILE A 199 -6.31 8.20 -6.33
C ILE A 199 -6.61 8.77 -4.94
N ALA A 200 -6.74 10.09 -4.87
CA ALA A 200 -7.12 10.81 -3.67
C ALA A 200 -8.65 10.96 -3.52
N PRO A 201 -9.17 11.05 -2.28
CA PRO A 201 -10.58 11.34 -2.03
C PRO A 201 -10.99 12.78 -2.40
N GLY A 202 -10.04 13.70 -2.51
CA GLY A 202 -10.31 15.10 -2.82
C GLY A 202 -9.04 15.87 -3.15
N ILE A 203 -9.22 17.11 -3.62
CA ILE A 203 -8.13 17.95 -4.14
C ILE A 203 -7.05 18.25 -3.10
N THR A 204 -7.43 18.44 -1.83
CA THR A 204 -6.47 18.74 -0.75
C THR A 204 -5.50 17.58 -0.52
N ILE A 205 -6.01 16.34 -0.52
CA ILE A 205 -5.15 15.16 -0.36
C ILE A 205 -4.35 14.90 -1.63
N ARG A 206 -4.95 15.09 -2.81
CA ARG A 206 -4.26 15.01 -4.10
C ARG A 206 -3.03 15.93 -4.12
N ASP A 207 -3.19 17.18 -3.69
CA ASP A 207 -2.09 18.14 -3.71
C ASP A 207 -1.00 17.80 -2.69
N ARG A 208 -1.36 17.22 -1.54
CA ARG A 208 -0.38 16.66 -0.57
C ARG A 208 0.36 15.44 -1.10
N LEU A 209 -0.26 14.64 -1.97
CA LEU A 209 0.38 13.47 -2.57
C LEU A 209 1.44 13.82 -3.62
N LYS A 210 1.57 15.10 -4.04
CA LYS A 210 2.62 15.54 -4.97
C LYS A 210 4.04 15.25 -4.50
N VAL A 211 4.25 14.99 -3.21
CA VAL A 211 5.51 14.46 -2.65
C VAL A 211 5.93 13.10 -3.23
N LEU A 212 5.03 12.40 -3.93
CA LEU A 212 5.31 11.16 -4.68
C LEU A 212 5.90 11.40 -6.08
N CYS A 213 5.98 12.65 -6.53
CA CYS A 213 6.67 13.04 -7.75
C CYS A 213 8.10 13.50 -7.42
N VAL A 214 9.06 13.27 -8.32
CA VAL A 214 10.46 13.68 -8.16
C VAL A 214 10.59 15.18 -8.39
N SER A 215 11.17 15.89 -7.42
CA SER A 215 11.22 17.36 -7.42
C SER A 215 12.20 17.92 -8.46
N ALA A 216 13.37 17.25 -8.64
CA ALA A 216 14.50 17.71 -9.45
C ALA A 216 14.20 18.03 -10.93
N GLU A 217 13.09 17.53 -11.50
CA GLU A 217 12.68 17.81 -12.88
C GLU A 217 11.27 18.45 -12.98
N SER A 218 10.62 18.74 -11.86
CA SER A 218 9.22 19.19 -11.88
C SER A 218 9.06 20.70 -12.12
N GLY A 219 10.13 21.49 -12.02
CA GLY A 219 10.05 22.95 -12.06
C GLY A 219 9.22 23.55 -10.91
N ILE A 220 8.92 22.75 -9.89
CA ILE A 220 8.13 23.14 -8.71
C ILE A 220 9.11 23.58 -7.63
N GLU A 221 9.39 24.88 -7.56
CA GLU A 221 10.09 25.47 -6.41
C GLU A 221 9.31 25.19 -5.12
N GLY A 222 10.00 24.70 -4.09
CA GLY A 222 9.48 24.64 -2.72
C GLY A 222 8.79 23.35 -2.28
N VAL A 223 8.63 22.32 -3.14
CA VAL A 223 8.13 21.00 -2.72
C VAL A 223 9.26 19.98 -2.77
N SER A 224 9.71 19.56 -1.60
CA SER A 224 10.68 18.49 -1.44
C SER A 224 9.98 17.12 -1.55
N ASP A 225 10.56 16.22 -2.34
CA ASP A 225 9.97 14.91 -2.61
C ASP A 225 10.40 13.85 -1.57
N TYR A 226 9.57 12.82 -1.40
CA TYR A 226 9.86 11.78 -0.41
C TYR A 226 11.04 10.88 -0.78
N TYR A 227 11.42 10.80 -2.05
CA TYR A 227 12.59 10.01 -2.45
C TYR A 227 13.89 10.64 -1.95
N SER A 228 13.96 11.97 -2.00
CA SER A 228 15.06 12.80 -1.52
C SER A 228 15.03 12.92 0.00
N GLU A 229 13.90 13.36 0.60
CA GLU A 229 13.78 13.53 2.05
C GLU A 229 14.05 12.26 2.82
N ARG A 230 13.47 11.15 2.36
CA ARG A 230 13.59 9.87 3.03
C ARG A 230 14.72 9.03 2.48
N ARG A 231 15.52 9.54 1.53
CA ARG A 231 16.62 8.81 0.86
C ARG A 231 16.18 7.41 0.41
N LEU A 232 15.05 7.30 -0.29
CA LEU A 232 14.46 6.00 -0.65
C LEU A 232 15.19 5.31 -1.80
N VAL A 233 15.97 6.03 -2.60
CA VAL A 233 16.64 5.48 -3.77
C VAL A 233 18.16 5.46 -3.53
N PRO A 234 18.80 4.28 -3.58
CA PRO A 234 20.25 4.18 -3.42
C PRO A 234 20.96 4.87 -4.60
N PRO A 235 22.18 5.41 -4.40
CA PRO A 235 22.89 6.19 -5.42
C PRO A 235 23.02 5.49 -6.78
N SER A 236 23.21 4.18 -6.78
CA SER A 236 23.29 3.32 -7.97
C SER A 236 22.04 3.36 -8.85
N LEU A 237 20.86 3.57 -8.26
CA LEU A 237 19.56 3.54 -8.96
C LEU A 237 19.02 4.94 -9.28
N GLN A 238 19.74 6.01 -8.91
CA GLN A 238 19.25 7.40 -9.08
C GLN A 238 19.27 7.87 -10.55
N LYS A 239 20.19 7.37 -11.38
CA LYS A 239 20.48 7.92 -12.72
C LYS A 239 19.25 8.00 -13.63
N ASN A 240 18.30 7.08 -13.49
CA ASN A 240 17.06 7.04 -14.29
C ASN A 240 15.80 7.34 -13.45
N PHE A 241 15.97 7.71 -12.17
CA PHE A 241 14.84 7.88 -11.27
C PHE A 241 14.04 9.14 -11.58
N ALA A 242 14.68 10.16 -12.16
CA ALA A 242 14.03 11.41 -12.51
C ALA A 242 12.87 11.22 -13.52
N SER A 243 12.97 10.24 -14.41
CA SER A 243 11.92 9.94 -15.39
C SER A 243 10.66 9.31 -14.78
N LEU A 244 10.64 9.02 -13.47
CA LEU A 244 9.46 8.52 -12.76
C LEU A 244 8.22 9.42 -12.96
N ASN A 245 8.41 10.73 -13.08
CA ASN A 245 7.32 11.69 -13.27
C ASN A 245 6.50 11.43 -14.55
N ALA A 246 7.06 10.78 -15.57
CA ALA A 246 6.34 10.38 -16.78
C ALA A 246 5.45 9.14 -16.58
N HIS A 247 5.64 8.43 -15.45
CA HIS A 247 4.99 7.16 -15.14
C HIS A 247 4.00 7.26 -13.97
N ILE A 248 3.85 8.43 -13.34
CA ILE A 248 2.95 8.63 -12.20
C ILE A 248 1.88 9.66 -12.51
N VAL A 249 0.64 9.32 -12.22
CA VAL A 249 -0.50 10.24 -12.24
C VAL A 249 -1.13 10.28 -10.85
N ILE A 250 -1.32 11.49 -10.32
CA ILE A 250 -2.00 11.72 -9.05
C ILE A 250 -3.28 12.49 -9.34
N THR A 251 -4.43 11.89 -9.02
CA THR A 251 -5.74 12.45 -9.33
C THR A 251 -6.75 12.17 -8.21
N ASN A 252 -7.99 12.61 -8.38
CA ASN A 252 -9.09 12.30 -7.47
C ASN A 252 -10.21 11.54 -8.20
N PHE A 253 -11.05 10.83 -7.45
CA PHE A 253 -12.10 10.00 -8.05
C PHE A 253 -13.08 10.81 -8.93
N GLN A 254 -13.34 12.08 -8.60
CA GLN A 254 -14.21 12.94 -9.41
C GLN A 254 -13.62 13.22 -10.80
N ALA A 255 -12.30 13.10 -11.00
CA ALA A 255 -11.70 13.31 -12.31
C ALA A 255 -12.18 12.28 -13.35
N PHE A 256 -12.56 11.08 -12.90
CA PHE A 256 -13.08 9.98 -13.73
C PHE A 256 -14.53 10.16 -14.17
N GLN A 257 -15.24 11.18 -13.67
CA GLN A 257 -16.56 11.50 -14.20
C GLN A 257 -16.44 11.95 -15.67
N PRO A 258 -17.22 11.33 -16.58
CA PRO A 258 -17.30 11.78 -17.96
C PRO A 258 -17.74 13.24 -18.03
N ARG A 259 -17.06 14.04 -18.85
CA ARG A 259 -17.40 15.46 -19.05
C ARG A 259 -18.21 15.64 -20.33
N ALA A 260 -19.03 16.68 -20.38
CA ALA A 260 -19.67 17.09 -21.61
C ALA A 260 -18.60 17.54 -22.63
N LEU A 261 -18.69 17.00 -23.85
CA LEU A 261 -17.84 17.37 -24.97
C LEU A 261 -18.15 18.81 -25.39
N GLN A 262 -17.09 19.58 -25.65
CA GLN A 262 -17.20 20.99 -26.05
C GLN A 262 -16.62 21.21 -27.46
N GLY A 263 -17.15 22.21 -28.17
CA GLY A 263 -16.68 22.62 -29.49
C GLY A 263 -16.81 21.53 -30.56
N ASN A 264 -15.80 21.43 -31.43
CA ASN A 264 -15.77 20.51 -32.59
C ASN A 264 -15.80 19.01 -32.25
N LYS A 265 -15.79 18.65 -30.96
CA LYS A 265 -15.89 17.26 -30.49
C LYS A 265 -17.33 16.81 -30.23
N ARG A 266 -18.31 17.71 -30.36
CA ARG A 266 -19.74 17.38 -30.22
C ARG A 266 -20.23 16.58 -31.42
N SER A 267 -21.09 15.60 -31.15
CA SER A 267 -21.83 14.90 -32.20
C SER A 267 -22.81 15.86 -32.88
N PRO A 268 -23.06 15.75 -34.20
CA PRO A 268 -24.13 16.50 -34.89
C PRO A 268 -25.55 16.24 -34.35
N PHE A 269 -25.69 15.25 -33.46
CA PHE A 269 -26.93 14.88 -32.79
C PHE A 269 -27.02 15.39 -31.34
N ASP A 270 -25.99 16.09 -30.84
CA ASP A 270 -25.98 16.69 -29.51
C ASP A 270 -27.14 17.68 -29.34
N GLY A 271 -27.93 17.51 -28.28
CA GLY A 271 -29.14 18.28 -27.99
C GLY A 271 -30.41 17.85 -28.75
N LYS A 272 -30.34 16.88 -29.68
CA LYS A 272 -31.52 16.32 -30.36
C LYS A 272 -32.19 15.26 -29.49
N ILE A 273 -33.52 15.20 -29.58
CA ILE A 273 -34.33 14.19 -28.91
C ILE A 273 -34.16 12.86 -29.67
N GLY A 274 -33.66 11.84 -28.97
CA GLY A 274 -33.50 10.49 -29.49
C GLY A 274 -34.85 9.76 -29.60
N ALA A 275 -34.83 8.57 -30.22
CA ALA A 275 -36.02 7.71 -30.35
C ALA A 275 -36.60 7.27 -28.99
N ASP A 276 -35.82 7.41 -27.92
CA ASP A 276 -36.17 7.16 -26.52
C ASP A 276 -36.79 8.38 -25.80
N GLY A 277 -36.97 9.49 -26.50
CA GLY A 277 -37.54 10.73 -25.94
C GLY A 277 -36.58 11.53 -25.06
N ARG A 278 -35.31 11.12 -24.94
CA ARG A 278 -34.28 11.83 -24.14
C ARG A 278 -33.41 12.70 -25.05
N LYS A 279 -32.90 13.81 -24.51
CA LYS A 279 -31.90 14.60 -25.21
C LYS A 279 -30.60 13.83 -25.26
N THR A 280 -30.04 13.69 -26.46
CA THR A 280 -28.71 13.12 -26.64
C THR A 280 -27.70 14.13 -26.12
N GLU A 281 -26.96 13.78 -25.07
CA GLU A 281 -25.86 14.60 -24.56
C GLU A 281 -24.53 14.04 -25.06
N ALA A 282 -23.74 14.87 -25.74
CA ALA A 282 -22.38 14.50 -26.14
C ALA A 282 -21.47 14.48 -24.91
N ILE A 283 -21.39 13.34 -24.23
CA ILE A 283 -20.55 13.10 -23.05
C ILE A 283 -19.33 12.26 -23.46
N GLU A 284 -18.20 12.45 -22.77
CA GLU A 284 -17.02 11.61 -22.94
C GLU A 284 -17.34 10.11 -22.79
N ASP A 285 -16.82 9.28 -23.69
CA ASP A 285 -16.76 7.83 -23.45
C ASP A 285 -15.59 7.48 -22.49
N TYR A 286 -15.55 6.26 -21.97
CA TYR A 286 -14.48 5.84 -21.05
C TYR A 286 -13.07 5.91 -21.67
N ALA A 287 -12.92 5.66 -22.97
CA ALA A 287 -11.63 5.77 -23.63
C ALA A 287 -11.13 7.23 -23.68
N GLN A 288 -12.04 8.18 -23.87
CA GLN A 288 -11.77 9.61 -23.80
C GLN A 288 -11.43 10.06 -22.38
N VAL A 289 -12.16 9.56 -21.37
CA VAL A 289 -11.85 9.78 -19.95
C VAL A 289 -10.44 9.28 -19.62
N PHE A 290 -10.07 8.07 -20.05
CA PHE A 290 -8.74 7.52 -19.80
C PHE A 290 -7.64 8.32 -20.52
N ARG A 291 -7.85 8.73 -21.78
CA ARG A 291 -6.88 9.59 -22.49
C ARG A 291 -6.69 10.94 -21.79
N ARG A 292 -7.74 11.48 -21.17
CA ARG A 292 -7.69 12.74 -20.42
C ARG A 292 -6.95 12.60 -19.09
N ILE A 293 -7.17 11.50 -18.36
CA ILE A 293 -6.65 11.33 -16.99
C ILE A 293 -5.26 10.69 -16.99
N LEU A 294 -5.00 9.75 -17.91
CA LEU A 294 -3.77 8.97 -17.98
C LEU A 294 -3.01 9.26 -19.28
N PRO A 295 -2.67 10.54 -19.57
CA PRO A 295 -1.95 10.87 -20.79
C PRO A 295 -0.57 10.18 -20.77
N GLY A 296 -0.24 9.48 -21.86
CA GLY A 296 1.06 8.79 -22.00
C GLY A 296 1.07 7.34 -21.52
N PHE A 297 0.04 6.86 -20.82
CA PHE A 297 -0.03 5.45 -20.42
C PHE A 297 -0.45 4.61 -21.62
N LYS A 298 0.43 3.71 -22.06
CA LYS A 298 0.18 2.85 -23.22
C LYS A 298 -0.77 1.71 -22.85
N SER A 299 -1.66 1.35 -23.78
CA SER A 299 -2.45 0.12 -23.65
C SER A 299 -1.52 -1.10 -23.52
N GLY A 300 -1.90 -2.07 -22.70
CA GLY A 300 -1.10 -3.26 -22.39
C GLY A 300 0.04 -3.04 -21.38
N SER A 301 0.24 -1.80 -20.90
CA SER A 301 1.14 -1.52 -19.79
C SER A 301 0.54 -1.94 -18.45
N ARG A 302 1.39 -2.26 -17.48
CA ARG A 302 0.99 -2.64 -16.13
C ARG A 302 0.78 -1.42 -15.27
N LEU A 303 -0.39 -1.33 -14.64
CA LEU A 303 -0.78 -0.21 -13.80
C LEU A 303 -0.86 -0.65 -12.34
N LEU A 304 -0.15 0.04 -11.45
CA LEU A 304 -0.34 -0.05 -10.01
C LEU A 304 -1.23 1.11 -9.55
N ILE A 305 -2.33 0.79 -8.88
CA ILE A 305 -3.27 1.76 -8.32
C ILE A 305 -3.03 1.85 -6.81
N LEU A 306 -2.85 3.08 -6.30
CA LEU A 306 -2.51 3.40 -4.91
C LEU A 306 -3.52 4.34 -4.25
#